data_AF-A0A7Y2XCV7-F1
#
_entry.id   AF-A0A7Y2XCV7-F1
#
_cell.length_a   1.000
_cell.length_b   1.000
_cell.length_c   1.000
_cell.angle_alpha   90.00
_cell.angle_beta   90.00
_cell.angle_gamma   90.00
#
_symmetry.space_group_name_H-M   'P 1'
#
loop_
_entity.id
_entity.type
_entity.pdbx_description
1 polymer ?
#
loop_
_entity_poly.entity_id
_entity_poly.type
_entity_poly.pdbx_seq_one_letter_code
_entity_poly.pdbx_strand_id
1 'polypeptide(L)' 'VHASFPDADTFFPEFDLSQWKLKHKQSFEKSDVNEFAFDFCEYEKQEGVQ' A
#
# COMPACT_ATOMS: atom_id res chain seq x y z
N VAL A 1 2.87 1.99 -4.39
CA VAL A 1 3.78 2.65 -5.37
C VAL A 1 4.31 3.93 -4.76
N HIS A 2 5.60 4.23 -4.88
CA HIS A 2 6.24 5.39 -4.26
C HIS A 2 6.37 6.55 -5.26
N ALA A 3 5.24 7.06 -5.74
CA ALA A 3 5.17 8.16 -6.71
C ALA A 3 3.91 9.01 -6.47
N SER A 4 3.91 10.23 -7.01
CA SER A 4 2.76 11.13 -7.00
C SER A 4 2.27 11.34 -8.43
N PHE A 5 0.94 11.35 -8.60
CA PHE A 5 0.28 11.47 -9.91
C PHE A 5 -0.69 12.66 -9.87
N PRO A 6 -0.22 13.89 -10.22
CA PRO A 6 -1.03 15.10 -10.11
C PRO A 6 -2.31 15.09 -10.94
N ASP A 7 -2.29 14.36 -12.06
CA ASP A 7 -3.40 14.28 -13.02
C ASP A 7 -4.33 13.09 -12.77
N ALA A 8 -4.23 12.43 -11.61
CA ALA A 8 -5.13 11.32 -11.25
C ALA A 8 -6.56 11.82 -10.97
N ASP A 9 -7.56 11.14 -11.54
CA ASP A 9 -8.98 11.48 -11.39
C ASP A 9 -9.73 10.56 -10.41
N THR A 10 -9.12 9.46 -10.01
CA THR A 10 -9.72 8.38 -9.23
C THR A 10 -8.76 7.91 -8.13
N PHE A 11 -9.27 7.71 -6.92
CA PHE A 11 -8.48 7.37 -5.74
C PHE A 11 -9.06 6.18 -4.97
N PHE A 12 -8.18 5.42 -4.32
CA PHE A 12 -8.61 4.40 -3.36
C PHE A 12 -9.21 5.09 -2.12
N PRO A 13 -10.31 4.57 -1.54
CA PRO A 13 -10.92 5.19 -0.37
C PRO A 13 -9.98 5.18 0.83
N GLU A 14 -10.10 6.19 1.67
CA GLU A 14 -9.42 6.19 2.96
C GLU A 14 -9.95 5.05 3.84
N PHE A 15 -9.07 4.44 4.61
CA PHE A 15 -9.44 3.40 5.57
C PHE A 15 -8.61 3.53 6.84
N ASP A 16 -9.21 3.15 7.96
CA ASP A 16 -8.59 3.24 9.29
C ASP A 16 -7.57 2.11 9.48
N LEU A 17 -6.29 2.45 9.34
CA LEU A 17 -5.17 1.52 9.50
C LEU A 17 -5.08 0.89 10.89
N SER A 18 -5.70 1.48 11.93
CA SER A 18 -5.71 0.89 13.27
C SER A 18 -6.47 -0.43 13.34
N GLN A 19 -7.43 -0.65 12.42
CA GLN A 19 -8.21 -1.89 12.32
C GLN A 19 -7.50 -3.01 11.57
N TRP A 20 -6.30 -2.75 11.04
CA TRP A 20 -5.57 -3.68 10.19
C TRP A 20 -4.18 -3.96 10.74
N LYS A 21 -3.69 -5.17 10.53
CA LYS A 21 -2.34 -5.59 10.89
C LYS A 21 -1.59 -5.98 9.63
N LEU A 22 -0.45 -5.34 9.38
CA LEU A 22 0.45 -5.73 8.30
C LEU A 22 1.02 -7.12 8.61
N LYS A 23 0.80 -8.08 7.72
CA LYS A 23 1.27 -9.47 7.84
C LYS A 23 2.50 -9.71 6.99
N HIS A 24 2.51 -9.16 5.78
CA HIS A 24 3.61 -9.29 4.86
C HIS A 24 3.87 -7.97 4.15
N LYS A 25 5.15 -7.70 3.91
CA LYS A 25 5.61 -6.59 3.09
C LYS A 25 6.80 -7.07 2.26
N GLN A 26 6.72 -6.85 0.95
CA GLN A 26 7.83 -7.08 0.02
C GLN A 26 8.09 -5.81 -0.79
N SER A 27 9.33 -5.34 -0.77
CA SER A 27 9.75 -4.09 -1.41
C SER A 27 10.52 -4.36 -2.69
N PHE A 28 10.25 -3.54 -3.70
CA PHE A 28 10.89 -3.59 -5.01
C PHE A 28 11.39 -2.20 -5.40
N GLU A 29 12.68 -2.13 -5.72
CA GLU A 29 13.31 -0.90 -6.21
C GLU A 29 12.92 -0.62 -7.67
N LYS A 30 13.05 0.65 -8.06
CA LYS A 30 12.96 1.05 -9.47
C LYS A 30 13.99 0.28 -10.31
N SER A 31 13.58 -0.14 -11.49
CA SER A 31 14.44 -0.84 -12.44
C SER A 31 14.04 -0.54 -13.89
N ASP A 32 14.74 -1.14 -14.85
CA ASP A 32 14.44 -0.98 -16.28
C ASP A 32 13.03 -1.44 -16.66
N VAL A 33 12.44 -2.34 -15.87
CA VAL A 33 11.09 -2.89 -16.11
C VAL A 33 10.03 -2.32 -15.15
N ASN A 34 10.44 -1.58 -14.12
CA ASN A 34 9.54 -0.95 -13.14
C ASN A 34 9.93 0.52 -12.98
N GLU A 35 9.14 1.43 -13.54
CA GLU A 35 9.45 2.86 -13.57
C GLU A 35 9.50 3.50 -12.17
N PHE A 36 8.79 2.92 -11.20
CA PHE A 36 8.73 3.39 -9.82
C PHE A 36 9.02 2.26 -8.85
N ALA A 37 9.61 2.58 -7.70
CA ALA A 37 9.67 1.67 -6.58
C ALA A 37 8.26 1.43 -6.02
N PHE A 38 8.02 0.24 -5.48
CA PHE A 38 6.74 -0.10 -4.86
C PHE A 38 6.89 -1.20 -3.81
N ASP A 39 5.85 -1.30 -2.98
CA ASP A 39 5.70 -2.35 -1.98
C ASP A 39 4.44 -3.16 -2.28
N PHE A 40 4.54 -4.49 -2.21
CA PHE A 40 3.38 -5.35 -1.97
C PHE A 40 3.17 -5.45 -0.46
N CYS A 41 1.96 -5.12 -0.01
CA CYS A 41 1.57 -5.20 1.39
C CYS A 41 0.33 -6.06 1.55
N GLU A 42 0.38 -7.02 2.47
CA GLU A 42 -0.76 -7.85 2.85
C GLU A 42 -1.18 -7.49 4.28
N TYR A 43 -2.44 -7.11 4.44
CA TYR A 43 -3.03 -6.75 5.72
C TYR A 43 -4.15 -7.72 6.06
N GLU A 44 -4.23 -8.06 7.34
CA GLU A 44 -5.35 -8.82 7.92
C GLU A 44 -6.10 -7.92 8.89
N LYS A 45 -7.42 -8.01 8.95
CA LYS A 45 -8.19 -7.28 9.96
C LYS A 45 -7.75 -7.72 11.34
N GLN A 46 -7.58 -6.77 12.24
CA GLN A 46 -7.38 -7.07 13.65
C GLN A 46 -8.70 -7.62 14.20
N GLU A 47 -8.70 -8.86 14.69
CA GLU A 47 -9.83 -9.35 15.46
C GLU A 47 -9.85 -8.62 16.81
N GLY A 48 -10.86 -7.76 16.98
CA GLY A 48 -11.31 -7.20 18.25
C GLY A 48 -10.22 -6.58 19.15
N VAL A 49 -10.00 -5.27 19.02
CA VAL A 49 -9.76 -4.49 20.25
C VAL A 49 -11.11 -4.48 20.97
N GLN A 50 -11.21 -5.23 22.06
CA GLN A 50 -12.34 -5.16 23.00
C GLN A 50 -12.49 -3.75 23.57
#